data_AF-A0A3S1DBA5-F1
#
_entry.id   AF-A0A3S1DBA5-F1
#
_cell.length_a   1.000
_cell.length_b   1.000
_cell.length_c   1.000
_cell.angle_alpha   90.00
_cell.angle_beta   90.00
_cell.angle_gamma   90.00
#
_symmetry.space_group_name_H-M   'P 1'
#
loop_
_entity.id
_entity.type
_entity.pdbx_description
1 polymer ?
#
loop_
_entity_poly.entity_id
_entity_poly.type
_entity_poly.pdbx_seq_one_letter_code
_entity_poly.pdbx_strand_id
1 'polypeptide(L)' 'MALAVTKFQSDDTLLDAYSTTVADAVDRIGPAVCRIERVGGQGGHGSGFVIAPDGLVVTNFHVVGDARTVRV' A
#
# COMPACT_ATOMS: atom_id res chain seq x y z
N MET A 1 39.24 -30.81 10.79
CA MET A 1 37.76 -30.90 10.85
C MET A 1 37.23 -29.48 10.99
N ALA A 2 37.05 -28.80 9.86
CA ALA A 2 36.59 -27.41 9.83
C ALA A 2 35.06 -27.41 9.90
N LEU A 3 34.49 -26.85 10.97
CA LEU A 3 33.09 -26.47 10.94
C LEU A 3 32.94 -25.40 9.85
N ALA A 4 32.10 -25.69 8.85
CA ALA A 4 31.67 -24.70 7.90
C ALA A 4 30.98 -23.58 8.67
N VAL A 5 31.66 -22.43 8.78
CA VAL A 5 31.02 -21.19 9.19
C VAL A 5 30.01 -20.88 8.10
N THR A 6 28.73 -21.09 8.39
CA THR A 6 27.65 -20.56 7.56
C THR A 6 27.90 -19.08 7.42
N LYS A 7 28.27 -18.66 6.21
CA LYS A 7 28.51 -17.26 5.89
C LYS A 7 27.15 -16.57 5.99
N PHE A 8 26.91 -15.84 7.07
CA PHE A 8 25.78 -14.92 7.13
C PHE A 8 25.82 -14.05 5.88
N GLN A 9 24.68 -13.86 5.23
CA GLN A 9 24.61 -12.93 4.11
C GLN A 9 25.08 -11.56 4.60
N SER A 10 25.83 -10.83 3.76
CA SER A 10 26.18 -9.46 4.11
C SER A 10 24.92 -8.63 4.27
N ASP A 11 24.95 -7.64 5.15
CA ASP A 11 23.82 -6.74 5.37
C ASP A 11 23.32 -6.12 4.06
N ASP A 12 24.23 -5.74 3.15
CA ASP A 12 23.88 -5.23 1.82
C ASP A 12 22.99 -6.22 1.03
N THR A 13 23.33 -7.52 1.06
CA THR A 13 22.55 -8.55 0.36
C THR A 13 21.16 -8.69 0.98
N LEU A 14 21.05 -8.58 2.30
CA LEU A 14 19.77 -8.66 3.01
C LEU A 14 18.90 -7.43 2.75
N LEU A 15 19.50 -6.23 2.69
CA LEU A 15 18.80 -4.99 2.41
C LEU A 15 18.32 -4.92 0.95
N ASP A 16 19.09 -5.44 -0.01
CA ASP A 16 18.67 -5.56 -1.40
C ASP A 16 17.48 -6.53 -1.54
N ALA A 17 17.55 -7.69 -0.88
CA ALA A 17 16.46 -8.67 -0.88
C ALA A 17 15.18 -8.10 -0.25
N TYR A 18 15.31 -7.39 0.88
CA TYR A 18 14.20 -6.69 1.52
C TYR A 18 13.60 -5.62 0.60
N SER A 19 14.43 -4.77 0.01
CA SER A 19 13.99 -3.68 -0.88
C SER A 19 13.24 -4.22 -2.09
N THR A 20 13.75 -5.29 -2.71
CA THR A 20 13.09 -5.99 -3.82
C THR A 20 11.72 -6.53 -3.40
N THR A 21 11.65 -7.17 -2.22
CA THR A 21 10.40 -7.73 -1.70
C THR A 21 9.33 -6.64 -1.48
N VAL A 22 9.72 -5.49 -0.94
CA VAL A 22 8.80 -4.36 -0.72
C VAL A 22 8.36 -3.75 -2.04
N ALA A 23 9.29 -3.56 -2.99
CA ALA A 23 8.98 -3.04 -4.32
C ALA A 23 7.96 -3.94 -5.06
N ASP A 24 8.20 -5.25 -5.08
CA ASP A 24 7.30 -6.22 -5.70
C ASP A 24 5.90 -6.21 -5.08
N ALA A 25 5.83 -6.07 -3.74
CA ALA A 25 4.54 -5.97 -3.05
C ALA A 25 3.78 -4.71 -3.47
N VAL A 26 4.47 -3.56 -3.55
CA VAL A 26 3.89 -2.29 -3.99
C VAL A 26 3.44 -2.35 -5.45
N ASP A 27 4.26 -2.89 -6.35
CA ASP A 27 3.92 -3.03 -7.77
C ASP A 27 2.67 -3.89 -7.96
N ARG A 28 2.54 -4.95 -7.15
CA ARG A 28 1.39 -5.85 -7.21
C ARG A 28 0.09 -5.22 -6.70
N ILE A 29 0.14 -4.45 -5.62
CA ILE A 29 -1.08 -3.89 -4.98
C ILE A 29 -1.41 -2.47 -5.46
N GLY A 30 -0.43 -1.74 -6.01
CA GLY A 30 -0.56 -0.35 -6.43
C GLY A 30 -1.79 -0.07 -7.30
N PRO A 31 -2.09 -0.90 -8.32
CA PRO A 31 -3.28 -0.72 -9.16
C PRO A 31 -4.63 -0.76 -8.41
N ALA A 32 -4.68 -1.38 -7.23
CA ALA A 32 -5.90 -1.47 -6.42
C ALA A 32 -6.05 -0.29 -5.43
N VAL A 33 -5.00 0.52 -5.22
CA VAL A 33 -5.01 1.65 -4.29
C VAL A 33 -5.50 2.90 -5.01
N CYS A 34 -6.45 3.61 -4.40
CA CYS A 34 -7.07 4.80 -4.96
C CYS A 34 -7.00 5.99 -4.00
N ARG A 35 -7.01 7.20 -4.56
CA ARG A 35 -7.11 8.44 -3.80
C ARG A 35 -8.58 8.81 -3.68
N ILE A 36 -9.01 9.18 -2.48
CA ILE A 36 -10.40 9.57 -2.20
C ILE A 36 -10.44 11.04 -1.83
N GLU A 37 -11.30 11.80 -2.48
CA GLU A 37 -11.51 13.23 -2.24
C GLU A 37 -12.97 13.56 -1.98
N ARG A 38 -13.22 14.42 -0.99
CA ARG A 38 -14.56 14.96 -0.73
C ARG A 38 -14.86 16.08 -1.73
N VAL A 39 -16.00 15.99 -2.42
CA VAL A 39 -16.43 17.03 -3.38
C VAL A 39 -17.18 18.14 -2.66
N GLY A 40 -16.76 19.40 -2.87
CA GLY A 40 -17.49 20.59 -2.39
C GLY A 40 -17.35 20.92 -0.89
N GLY A 41 -16.45 20.25 -0.15
CA GLY A 41 -16.12 20.57 1.24
C GLY A 41 -14.73 21.22 1.40
N GLN A 42 -14.43 21.76 2.59
CA GLN A 42 -13.05 22.13 2.92
C GLN A 42 -12.17 20.87 2.89
N GLY A 43 -11.08 20.96 2.11
CA GLY A 43 -10.32 19.83 1.59
C GLY A 43 -9.94 18.76 2.63
N GLY A 44 -10.25 17.51 2.28
CA GLY A 44 -9.72 16.32 2.90
C GLY A 44 -9.46 15.28 1.82
N HIS A 45 -8.27 14.70 1.84
CA HIS A 45 -7.91 13.60 0.96
C HIS A 45 -7.60 12.39 1.83
N GLY A 46 -7.93 11.20 1.34
CA GLY A 46 -7.51 9.95 1.93
C GLY A 46 -7.19 8.92 0.87
N SER A 47 -6.92 7.71 1.31
CA SER A 47 -6.69 6.56 0.45
C SER A 47 -7.77 5.51 0.72
N GLY A 48 -8.02 4.68 -0.28
CA GLY A 48 -8.75 3.44 -0.15
C GLY A 48 -8.16 2.38 -1.05
N PHE A 49 -8.73 1.19 -1.02
CA PHE A 49 -8.37 0.14 -1.96
C PHE A 49 -9.60 -0.65 -2.40
N VAL A 50 -9.56 -1.11 -3.65
CA VAL A 50 -10.60 -1.93 -4.27
C VAL A 50 -10.53 -3.35 -3.70
N ILE A 51 -11.67 -3.87 -3.24
CA ILE A 51 -11.80 -5.23 -2.69
C ILE A 51 -12.63 -6.17 -3.57
N ALA A 52 -13.33 -5.63 -4.59
CA ALA A 52 -14.15 -6.42 -5.49
C ALA A 52 -14.14 -5.87 -6.93
N PRO A 53 -14.31 -6.73 -7.96
CA PRO A 53 -14.22 -6.34 -9.37
C PRO A 53 -15.29 -5.35 -9.84
N ASP A 54 -16.39 -5.23 -9.11
CA ASP A 54 -17.49 -4.29 -9.39
C ASP A 54 -17.24 -2.87 -8.83
N GLY A 55 -16.07 -2.64 -8.24
CA GLY A 55 -15.66 -1.32 -7.76
C GLY A 55 -15.97 -1.05 -6.30
N LEU A 56 -16.22 -2.08 -5.48
CA LEU A 56 -16.31 -1.93 -4.02
C LEU A 56 -14.95 -1.49 -3.43
N VAL A 57 -14.92 -0.35 -2.75
CA VAL A 57 -13.72 0.26 -2.15
C VAL A 57 -13.86 0.35 -0.64
N VAL A 58 -12.77 0.04 0.09
CA VAL A 58 -12.68 0.20 1.54
C VAL A 58 -11.78 1.40 1.89
N THR A 59 -12.21 2.19 2.86
CA THR A 59 -11.41 3.28 3.46
C THR A 59 -11.81 3.51 4.92
N ASN A 60 -11.09 4.37 5.63
CA ASN A 60 -11.44 4.77 6.98
C ASN A 60 -12.69 5.67 6.98
N PHE A 61 -13.51 5.56 8.02
CA PHE A 61 -14.73 6.38 8.16
C PHE A 61 -14.44 7.88 8.06
N HIS A 62 -13.37 8.38 8.68
CA HIS A 62 -13.04 9.81 8.69
C HIS A 62 -12.66 10.37 7.30
N VAL A 63 -12.34 9.52 6.33
CA VAL A 63 -12.02 9.93 4.95
C VAL A 63 -13.28 10.39 4.22
N VAL A 64 -14.40 9.68 4.42
CA VAL A 64 -15.71 10.00 3.81
C VAL A 64 -16.55 10.85 4.76
N GLY A 65 -16.67 10.44 6.02
CA GLY A 65 -17.45 11.12 7.05
C GLY A 65 -18.90 11.37 6.63
N ASP A 66 -19.29 12.64 6.70
CA ASP A 66 -20.60 13.18 6.31
C ASP A 66 -20.65 13.69 4.85
N ALA A 67 -19.65 13.38 4.02
CA ALA A 67 -19.62 13.79 2.62
C ALA A 67 -20.80 13.18 1.83
N ARG A 68 -21.55 14.03 1.12
CA ARG A 68 -22.60 13.58 0.19
C ARG A 68 -22.04 12.97 -1.10
N THR A 69 -20.84 13.40 -1.48
CA THR A 69 -20.19 12.97 -2.71
C THR A 69 -18.69 12.91 -2.49
N VAL A 70 -18.10 11.80 -2.93
CA VAL A 70 -16.64 11.61 -2.99
C VAL A 70 -16.23 11.26 -4.41
N ARG A 71 -14.97 11.55 -4.73
CA ARG A 71 -14.30 11.16 -5.97
C ARG A 71 -13.21 10.15 -5.63
N VAL A 72 -13.11 9.13 -6.46
CA VAL A 72 -12.08 8.08 -6.42
C VAL A 72 -11.26 8.16 -7.69
#